data_AF-A0A942TZ68-F1
#
_entry.id   AF-A0A942TZ68-F1
#
_cell.length_a   1.000
_cell.length_b   1.000
_cell.length_c   1.000
_cell.angle_alpha   90.00
_cell.angle_beta   90.00
_cell.angle_gamma   90.00
#
_symmetry.space_group_name_H-M   'P 1'
#
loop_
_entity.id
_entity.type
_entity.pdbx_description
1 polymer ?
#
loop_
_entity_poly.entity_id
_entity_poly.type
_entity_poly.pdbx_seq_one_letter_code
_entity_poly.pdbx_strand_id
1 'polypeptide(L)'
;MQAKQNEKVINSIKKSFKKQVQKDKRLKSAFLLVHSEKKGIHLKIAEGSMNLDQPIYVASVGKIFTSVIISILYERGQLTFDDAITKYLDLSLIQNLHVYKGKDYIKHIKIKHLLNHTSGLRDNFYPLLRKLVDDQDFNMNPQETITWAKIHQKPLFSPGNGFNYSNTNYQLLGLIIERVTGLPFHVVMKQYIYQPLGMMNSSILHDSEPLDKDTQQLANFYVNQNNITNHKGHARLAYAGGGVVSTGEDLLKFMKALSSYQLVKKETLKKMMNDKTKYSIGIDYGYGLMQFKTVPLLMPKIFNVWGHAGGTGAYMFYHPKMDTYLIGTFNDFSYERKGVKFMLTKVISQLAKLK
;
A
#
# COMPACT_ATOMS: atom_id res chain seq x y z
N MET A 1 2.29 1.69 -37.83
CA MET A 1 1.58 2.89 -37.29
C MET A 1 1.43 2.86 -35.78
N GLN A 2 0.99 1.75 -35.18
CA GLN A 2 0.80 1.60 -33.71
C GLN A 2 2.08 1.86 -32.89
N ALA A 3 3.24 1.34 -33.33
CA ALA A 3 4.53 1.57 -32.65
C ALA A 3 4.90 3.08 -32.57
N LYS A 4 4.75 3.83 -33.67
CA LYS A 4 5.00 5.29 -33.69
C LYS A 4 4.03 6.05 -32.78
N GLN A 5 2.78 5.62 -32.69
CA GLN A 5 1.79 6.23 -31.80
C GLN A 5 2.09 5.94 -30.32
N ASN A 6 2.47 4.70 -30.00
CA ASN A 6 2.95 4.30 -28.67
C ASN A 6 4.16 5.13 -28.26
N GLU A 7 5.15 5.27 -29.14
CA GLU A 7 6.35 6.05 -28.89
C GLU A 7 6.03 7.52 -28.58
N LYS A 8 5.14 8.15 -29.35
CA LYS A 8 4.68 9.52 -29.10
C LYS A 8 4.01 9.68 -27.73
N VAL A 9 3.15 8.73 -27.35
CA VAL A 9 2.48 8.72 -26.04
C VAL A 9 3.49 8.52 -24.91
N ILE A 10 4.39 7.54 -25.04
CA ILE A 10 5.46 7.26 -24.08
C ILE A 10 6.35 8.49 -23.89
N ASN A 11 6.77 9.15 -24.98
CA ASN A 11 7.59 10.36 -24.92
C ASN A 11 6.84 11.53 -24.25
N SER A 12 5.52 11.64 -24.45
CA SER A 12 4.70 12.64 -23.75
C SER A 12 4.63 12.39 -22.24
N ILE A 13 4.49 11.13 -21.83
CA ILE A 13 4.51 10.71 -20.42
C ILE A 13 5.87 11.01 -19.81
N LYS A 14 6.97 10.56 -20.45
CA LYS A 14 8.35 10.82 -20.01
C LYS A 14 8.60 12.32 -19.83
N LYS A 15 8.27 13.14 -20.83
CA LYS A 15 8.44 14.60 -20.75
C LYS A 15 7.66 15.23 -19.59
N SER A 16 6.42 14.77 -19.37
CA SER A 16 5.58 15.25 -18.27
C SER A 16 6.15 14.86 -16.90
N PHE A 17 6.67 13.63 -16.78
CA PHE A 17 7.30 13.12 -15.57
C PHE A 17 8.56 13.92 -15.22
N LYS A 18 9.51 14.04 -16.16
CA LYS A 18 10.72 14.84 -15.97
C LYS A 18 10.41 16.27 -15.57
N LYS A 19 9.48 16.91 -16.29
CA LYS A 19 9.05 18.29 -15.98
C LYS A 19 8.46 18.41 -14.58
N GLN A 20 7.67 17.43 -14.11
CA GLN A 20 7.09 17.45 -12.77
C GLN A 20 8.18 17.39 -11.70
N VAL A 21 9.16 16.50 -11.87
CA VAL A 21 10.25 16.30 -10.92
C VAL A 21 11.19 17.51 -10.91
N GLN A 22 11.66 17.95 -12.07
CA GLN A 22 12.61 19.06 -12.19
C GLN A 22 12.03 20.42 -11.75
N LYS A 23 10.71 20.61 -11.86
CA LYS A 23 10.05 21.86 -11.45
C LYS A 23 9.96 22.00 -9.92
N ASP A 24 9.85 20.89 -9.18
CA ASP A 24 9.62 20.91 -7.74
C ASP A 24 10.90 20.49 -6.99
N LYS A 25 11.66 21.47 -6.50
CA LYS A 25 12.96 21.26 -5.82
C LYS A 25 12.90 20.36 -4.58
N ARG A 26 11.71 20.08 -4.05
CA ARG A 26 11.51 19.12 -2.95
C ARG A 26 11.74 17.67 -3.40
N LEU A 27 11.38 17.36 -4.65
CA LEU A 27 11.56 16.02 -5.20
C LEU A 27 13.05 15.76 -5.45
N LYS A 28 13.62 14.82 -4.68
CA LYS A 28 15.02 14.39 -4.83
C LYS A 28 15.16 13.14 -5.69
N SER A 29 14.13 12.29 -5.68
CA SER A 29 14.08 11.02 -6.40
C SER A 29 12.64 10.72 -6.79
N ALA A 30 12.45 10.18 -7.98
CA ALA A 30 11.14 9.69 -8.41
C ALA A 30 11.30 8.55 -9.42
N PHE A 31 10.30 7.67 -9.45
CA PHE A 31 10.24 6.55 -10.38
C PHE A 31 8.84 6.35 -10.94
N LEU A 32 8.76 5.91 -12.19
CA LEU A 32 7.54 5.52 -12.86
C LEU A 32 7.78 4.28 -13.72
N LEU A 33 6.92 3.29 -13.55
CA LEU A 33 6.73 2.14 -14.41
C LEU A 33 5.30 2.11 -14.95
N VAL A 34 5.18 1.96 -16.27
CA VAL A 34 3.90 1.70 -16.95
C VAL A 34 4.07 0.48 -17.83
N HIS A 35 3.26 -0.55 -17.60
CA HIS A 35 3.35 -1.79 -18.35
C HIS A 35 1.98 -2.25 -18.85
N SER A 36 1.91 -2.69 -20.10
CA SER A 36 0.73 -3.30 -20.71
C SER A 36 1.18 -4.22 -21.84
N GLU A 37 1.00 -5.53 -21.66
CA GLU A 37 1.25 -6.52 -22.72
C GLU A 37 0.33 -6.25 -23.90
N LYS A 38 -0.98 -6.05 -23.62
CA LYS A 38 -2.01 -5.74 -24.61
C LYS A 38 -1.64 -4.56 -25.52
N LYS A 39 -0.95 -3.55 -24.99
CA LYS A 39 -0.56 -2.35 -25.75
C LYS A 39 0.90 -2.37 -26.21
N GLY A 40 1.68 -3.40 -25.87
CA GLY A 40 3.12 -3.45 -26.16
C GLY A 40 3.89 -2.31 -25.49
N ILE A 41 3.57 -2.02 -24.22
CA ILE A 41 4.21 -0.94 -23.45
C ILE A 41 4.96 -1.54 -22.28
N HIS A 42 6.23 -1.20 -22.16
CA HIS A 42 7.01 -1.36 -20.94
C HIS A 42 7.89 -0.11 -20.79
N LEU A 43 7.37 0.89 -20.09
CA LEU A 43 8.03 2.15 -19.79
C LEU A 43 8.58 2.08 -18.37
N LYS A 44 9.88 2.31 -18.21
CA LYS A 44 10.52 2.67 -16.95
C LYS A 44 11.23 4.01 -17.08
N ILE A 45 11.11 4.84 -16.06
CA ILE A 45 11.83 6.11 -15.96
C ILE A 45 12.09 6.44 -14.50
N ALA A 46 13.31 6.88 -14.21
CA ALA A 46 13.70 7.50 -12.95
C ALA A 46 14.20 8.92 -13.24
N GLU A 47 14.09 9.80 -12.25
CA GLU A 47 14.56 11.18 -12.32
C GLU A 47 15.03 11.62 -10.93
N GLY A 48 15.97 12.57 -10.87
CA GLY A 48 16.66 12.93 -9.63
C GLY A 48 17.82 11.97 -9.34
N SER A 49 18.08 11.67 -8.06
CA SER A 49 19.20 10.83 -7.63
C SER A 49 18.92 9.32 -7.68
N MET A 50 17.88 8.89 -8.42
CA MET A 50 17.39 7.50 -8.39
C MET A 50 17.73 6.74 -9.66
N ASN A 51 18.04 5.44 -9.51
CA ASN A 51 18.25 4.51 -10.61
C ASN A 51 17.00 3.66 -10.90
N LEU A 52 16.91 3.07 -12.11
CA LEU A 52 15.72 2.34 -12.58
C LEU A 52 15.40 1.06 -11.81
N ASP A 53 16.42 0.42 -11.23
CA ASP A 53 16.32 -0.88 -10.56
C ASP A 53 16.57 -0.77 -9.05
N GLN A 54 16.59 0.47 -8.55
CA GLN A 54 16.73 0.75 -7.12
C GLN A 54 15.43 0.41 -6.38
N PRO A 55 15.48 -0.31 -5.25
CA PRO A 55 14.30 -0.52 -4.41
C PRO A 55 13.73 0.81 -3.91
N ILE A 56 12.40 0.86 -3.78
CA ILE A 56 11.65 2.00 -3.27
C ILE A 56 10.80 1.59 -2.07
N TYR A 57 10.67 2.50 -1.12
CA TYR A 57 9.72 2.35 -0.03
C TYR A 57 8.31 2.71 -0.51
N VAL A 58 7.43 1.70 -0.60
CA VAL A 58 6.10 1.86 -1.22
C VAL A 58 5.00 2.28 -0.24
N ALA A 59 5.36 2.49 1.03
CA ALA A 59 4.45 2.92 2.08
C ALA A 59 3.15 2.10 2.08
N SER A 60 1.98 2.75 2.16
CA SER A 60 0.69 2.07 2.26
C SER A 60 0.30 1.18 1.06
N VAL A 61 1.04 1.17 -0.05
CA VAL A 61 0.89 0.11 -1.06
C VAL A 61 1.10 -1.28 -0.44
N GLY A 62 1.94 -1.38 0.60
CA GLY A 62 2.16 -2.60 1.40
C GLY A 62 0.87 -3.21 1.99
N LYS A 63 -0.21 -2.44 2.16
CA LYS A 63 -1.50 -2.96 2.63
C LYS A 63 -2.11 -4.01 1.69
N ILE A 64 -1.82 -3.93 0.40
CA ILE A 64 -2.28 -4.95 -0.56
C ILE A 64 -1.63 -6.29 -0.21
N PHE A 65 -0.33 -6.30 0.12
CA PHE A 65 0.40 -7.52 0.48
C PHE A 65 -0.18 -8.17 1.73
N THR A 66 -0.39 -7.39 2.79
CA THR A 66 -1.02 -7.87 4.03
C THR A 66 -2.41 -8.42 3.78
N SER A 67 -3.22 -7.75 2.96
CA SER A 67 -4.58 -8.21 2.61
C SER A 67 -4.56 -9.49 1.79
N VAL A 68 -3.59 -9.65 0.89
CA VAL A 68 -3.38 -10.90 0.14
C VAL A 68 -2.97 -12.03 1.07
N ILE A 69 -2.05 -11.82 2.02
CA ILE A 69 -1.67 -12.87 2.98
C ILE A 69 -2.88 -13.31 3.82
N ILE A 70 -3.66 -12.37 4.37
CA ILE A 70 -4.90 -12.72 5.09
C ILE A 70 -5.85 -13.53 4.20
N SER A 71 -5.93 -13.18 2.92
CA SER A 71 -6.76 -13.89 1.95
C SER A 71 -6.22 -15.29 1.62
N ILE A 72 -4.91 -15.48 1.55
CA ILE A 72 -4.27 -16.81 1.43
C ILE A 72 -4.59 -17.66 2.67
N LEU A 73 -4.48 -17.09 3.87
CA LEU A 73 -4.83 -17.80 5.12
C LEU A 73 -6.33 -18.14 5.18
N TYR A 74 -7.19 -17.26 4.66
CA TYR A 74 -8.61 -17.53 4.48
C TYR A 74 -8.86 -18.71 3.53
N GLU A 75 -8.21 -18.74 2.37
CA GLU A 75 -8.37 -19.84 1.40
C GLU A 75 -7.83 -21.18 1.92
N ARG A 76 -6.86 -21.14 2.83
CA ARG A 76 -6.33 -22.31 3.55
C ARG A 76 -7.21 -22.76 4.73
N GLY A 77 -8.32 -22.07 4.99
CA GLY A 77 -9.23 -22.38 6.10
C GLY A 77 -8.66 -22.07 7.49
N GLN A 78 -7.57 -21.30 7.58
CA GLN A 78 -6.89 -20.99 8.84
C GLN A 78 -7.56 -19.84 9.60
N LEU A 79 -8.32 -19.00 8.89
CA LEU A 79 -9.15 -17.93 9.46
C LEU A 79 -10.36 -17.65 8.57
N THR A 80 -11.33 -16.89 9.08
CA THR A 80 -12.37 -16.27 8.25
C THR A 80 -12.38 -14.76 8.37
N PHE A 81 -12.81 -14.04 7.33
CA PHE A 81 -12.97 -12.59 7.40
C PHE A 81 -13.96 -12.13 8.47
N ASP A 82 -14.87 -13.01 8.90
CA ASP A 82 -15.88 -12.74 9.93
C ASP A 82 -15.44 -13.09 11.35
N ASP A 83 -14.27 -13.69 11.51
CA ASP A 83 -13.73 -14.03 12.83
C ASP A 83 -13.47 -12.75 13.63
N ALA A 84 -13.85 -12.80 14.92
CA ALA A 84 -13.48 -11.78 15.88
C ALA A 84 -11.97 -11.78 16.10
N ILE A 85 -11.36 -10.59 16.16
CA ILE A 85 -9.90 -10.47 16.31
C ILE A 85 -9.39 -11.03 17.65
N THR A 86 -10.27 -11.13 18.66
CA THR A 86 -9.99 -11.74 19.97
C THR A 86 -9.72 -13.25 19.90
N LYS A 87 -10.01 -13.91 18.76
CA LYS A 87 -9.62 -15.30 18.53
C LYS A 87 -8.10 -15.45 18.31
N TYR A 88 -7.45 -14.38 17.88
CA TYR A 88 -6.05 -14.41 17.43
C TYR A 88 -5.13 -13.53 18.29
N LEU A 89 -5.65 -12.48 18.91
CA LEU A 89 -4.86 -11.51 19.65
C LEU A 89 -5.12 -11.64 21.15
N ASP A 90 -4.05 -11.52 21.94
CA ASP A 90 -4.14 -11.54 23.39
C ASP A 90 -4.98 -10.37 23.91
N LEU A 91 -5.96 -10.67 24.76
CA LEU A 91 -6.81 -9.67 25.41
C LEU A 91 -5.99 -8.68 26.24
N SER A 92 -4.87 -9.08 26.84
CA SER A 92 -4.00 -8.15 27.59
C SER A 92 -3.53 -6.96 26.72
N LEU A 93 -3.28 -7.22 25.43
CA LEU A 93 -2.89 -6.21 24.46
C LEU A 93 -4.08 -5.35 24.03
N ILE A 94 -5.20 -5.98 23.65
CA ILE A 94 -6.29 -5.32 22.92
C ILE A 94 -7.53 -4.95 23.75
N GLN A 95 -7.66 -5.42 24.99
CA GLN A 95 -8.75 -5.02 25.88
C GLN A 95 -8.77 -3.51 26.07
N ASN A 96 -9.96 -2.90 26.09
CA ASN A 96 -10.17 -1.46 26.17
C ASN A 96 -9.59 -0.64 25.00
N LEU A 97 -9.01 -1.27 23.97
CA LEU A 97 -8.56 -0.56 22.76
C LEU A 97 -9.73 0.11 22.02
N HIS A 98 -10.95 -0.43 22.15
CA HIS A 98 -12.14 0.09 21.49
C HIS A 98 -13.28 0.47 22.46
N VAL A 99 -12.99 1.31 23.44
CA VAL A 99 -14.03 1.94 24.28
C VAL A 99 -14.67 3.12 23.54
N TYR A 100 -15.91 2.95 23.09
CA TYR A 100 -16.68 3.99 22.43
C TYR A 100 -17.99 4.23 23.17
N LYS A 101 -18.25 5.48 23.56
CA LYS A 101 -19.44 5.88 24.34
C LYS A 101 -19.68 4.98 25.57
N GLY A 102 -18.62 4.70 26.33
CA GLY A 102 -18.68 3.91 27.57
C GLY A 102 -18.77 2.39 27.38
N LYS A 103 -18.78 1.88 26.15
CA LYS A 103 -18.82 0.44 25.86
C LYS A 103 -17.57 -0.03 25.13
N ASP A 104 -16.96 -1.11 25.60
CA ASP A 104 -15.88 -1.78 24.88
C ASP A 104 -16.44 -2.68 23.76
N TYR A 105 -16.08 -2.36 22.52
CA TYR A 105 -16.48 -3.11 21.33
C TYR A 105 -15.42 -4.09 20.84
N ILE A 106 -14.34 -4.34 21.58
CA ILE A 106 -13.22 -5.16 21.08
C ILE A 106 -13.65 -6.53 20.54
N LYS A 107 -14.58 -7.20 21.21
CA LYS A 107 -15.14 -8.52 20.80
C LYS A 107 -15.98 -8.46 19.51
N HIS A 108 -16.37 -7.27 19.06
CA HIS A 108 -17.18 -7.06 17.85
C HIS A 108 -16.31 -6.66 16.64
N ILE A 109 -15.02 -6.39 16.84
CA ILE A 109 -14.11 -6.12 15.73
C ILE A 109 -13.78 -7.46 15.06
N LYS A 110 -14.09 -7.54 13.77
CA LYS A 110 -13.81 -8.69 12.90
C LYS A 110 -12.64 -8.38 11.99
N ILE A 111 -12.00 -9.41 11.43
CA ILE A 111 -10.89 -9.26 10.47
C ILE A 111 -11.29 -8.34 9.31
N LYS A 112 -12.50 -8.50 8.74
CA LYS A 112 -12.99 -7.63 7.66
C LYS A 112 -13.04 -6.15 8.03
N HIS A 113 -13.39 -5.82 9.29
CA HIS A 113 -13.44 -4.43 9.75
C HIS A 113 -12.06 -3.79 9.79
N LEU A 114 -11.00 -4.58 10.01
CA LEU A 114 -9.63 -4.10 9.91
C LEU A 114 -9.24 -3.86 8.45
N LEU A 115 -9.50 -4.84 7.58
CA LEU A 115 -9.13 -4.83 6.16
C LEU A 115 -9.74 -3.66 5.38
N ASN A 116 -11.01 -3.33 5.64
CA ASN A 116 -11.75 -2.27 4.95
C ASN A 116 -11.86 -0.97 5.76
N HIS A 117 -11.14 -0.85 6.88
CA HIS A 117 -11.14 0.32 7.76
C HIS A 117 -12.49 0.74 8.37
N THR A 118 -13.37 -0.22 8.64
CA THR A 118 -14.63 0.02 9.36
C THR A 118 -14.58 -0.40 10.83
N SER A 119 -13.38 -0.54 11.42
CA SER A 119 -13.23 -0.95 12.82
C SER A 119 -13.67 0.10 13.83
N GLY A 120 -13.57 1.40 13.49
CA GLY A 120 -13.74 2.52 14.41
C GLY A 120 -12.44 2.99 15.09
N LEU A 121 -11.34 2.24 14.94
CA LEU A 121 -10.04 2.59 15.50
C LEU A 121 -9.42 3.80 14.80
N ARG A 122 -8.84 4.70 15.59
CA ARG A 122 -8.05 5.84 15.08
C ARG A 122 -6.65 5.40 14.66
N ASP A 123 -6.04 6.21 13.80
CA ASP A 123 -4.68 6.03 13.34
C ASP A 123 -3.67 6.35 14.44
N ASN A 124 -2.63 5.52 14.56
CA ASN A 124 -1.49 5.78 15.43
C ASN A 124 -0.23 6.19 14.65
N PHE A 125 -0.17 5.92 13.35
CA PHE A 125 1.03 6.11 12.55
C PHE A 125 1.41 7.58 12.39
N TYR A 126 0.51 8.46 11.93
CA TYR A 126 0.87 9.86 11.68
C TYR A 126 1.29 10.62 12.96
N PRO A 127 0.61 10.45 14.12
CA PRO A 127 1.10 11.01 15.38
C PRO A 127 2.49 10.51 15.78
N LEU A 128 2.78 9.22 15.59
CA LEU A 128 4.08 8.63 15.92
C LEU A 128 5.17 8.97 14.90
N LEU A 129 4.81 9.11 13.63
CA LEU A 129 5.70 9.58 12.57
C LEU A 129 6.19 10.99 12.87
N ARG A 130 5.32 11.87 13.39
CA ARG A 130 5.73 13.21 13.81
C ARG A 130 6.80 13.15 14.90
N LYS A 131 6.61 12.30 15.93
CA LYS A 131 7.62 12.09 16.97
C LYS A 131 8.94 11.58 16.40
N LEU A 132 8.88 10.65 15.44
CA LEU A 132 10.07 10.09 14.78
C LEU A 132 10.81 11.10 13.89
N VAL A 133 10.12 12.09 13.34
CA VAL A 133 10.78 13.18 12.59
C VAL A 133 11.51 14.12 13.55
N ASP A 134 10.98 14.33 14.75
CA ASP A 134 11.57 15.19 15.78
C ASP A 134 12.70 14.47 16.55
N ASP A 135 12.64 13.13 16.66
CA ASP A 135 13.60 12.26 17.34
C ASP A 135 13.90 11.01 16.47
N GLN A 136 15.10 10.94 15.90
CA GLN A 136 15.50 9.87 14.98
C GLN A 136 15.68 8.51 15.68
N ASP A 137 15.93 8.53 16.99
CA ASP A 137 16.09 7.33 17.82
C ASP A 137 14.74 6.81 18.34
N PHE A 138 13.65 7.58 18.16
CA PHE A 138 12.30 7.18 18.51
C PHE A 138 11.94 5.83 17.85
N ASN A 139 11.56 4.88 18.69
CA ASN A 139 11.33 3.52 18.26
C ASN A 139 10.21 2.88 19.08
N MET A 140 9.24 2.29 18.39
CA MET A 140 8.19 1.49 18.99
C MET A 140 7.91 0.27 18.12
N ASN A 141 7.87 -0.90 18.73
CA ASN A 141 7.43 -2.12 18.07
C ASN A 141 5.89 -2.13 17.87
N PRO A 142 5.35 -3.01 17.01
CA PRO A 142 3.92 -3.04 16.73
C PRO A 142 3.00 -3.22 17.94
N GLN A 143 3.42 -3.90 19.01
CA GLN A 143 2.59 -4.03 20.23
C GLN A 143 2.60 -2.75 21.07
N GLU A 144 3.75 -2.06 21.13
CA GLU A 144 3.89 -0.76 21.77
C GLU A 144 3.05 0.31 21.06
N THR A 145 2.97 0.30 19.72
CA THR A 145 2.12 1.24 18.98
C THR A 145 0.63 1.00 19.22
N ILE A 146 0.20 -0.25 19.42
CA ILE A 146 -1.18 -0.59 19.83
C ILE A 146 -1.45 -0.12 21.26
N THR A 147 -0.50 -0.33 22.18
CA THR A 147 -0.60 0.17 23.55
C THR A 147 -0.67 1.70 23.59
N TRP A 148 0.17 2.36 22.79
CA TRP A 148 0.13 3.81 22.63
C TRP A 148 -1.24 4.28 22.11
N ALA A 149 -1.79 3.60 21.10
CA ALA A 149 -3.11 3.91 20.55
C ALA A 149 -4.22 3.74 21.61
N LYS A 150 -4.18 2.66 22.39
CA LYS A 150 -5.12 2.40 23.49
C LYS A 150 -5.17 3.55 24.51
N ILE A 151 -4.02 4.16 24.80
CA ILE A 151 -3.90 5.25 25.79
C ILE A 151 -4.26 6.61 25.18
N HIS A 152 -3.81 6.90 23.96
CA HIS A 152 -3.81 8.27 23.41
C HIS A 152 -4.88 8.49 22.34
N GLN A 153 -5.55 7.44 21.87
CA GLN A 153 -6.55 7.53 20.81
C GLN A 153 -7.92 7.10 21.32
N LYS A 154 -8.96 7.78 20.82
CA LYS A 154 -10.35 7.44 21.11
C LYS A 154 -11.03 6.93 19.85
N PRO A 155 -11.67 5.75 19.87
CA PRO A 155 -12.44 5.26 18.74
C PRO A 155 -13.52 6.24 18.26
N LEU A 156 -13.85 6.18 16.98
CA LEU A 156 -14.73 7.15 16.32
C LEU A 156 -16.19 6.71 16.21
N PHE A 157 -16.41 5.42 16.00
CA PHE A 157 -17.72 4.80 15.79
C PHE A 157 -17.63 3.32 16.18
N SER A 158 -18.76 2.64 16.34
CA SER A 158 -18.79 1.19 16.60
C SER A 158 -18.45 0.40 15.33
N PRO A 159 -17.85 -0.80 15.44
CA PRO A 159 -17.39 -1.57 14.28
C PRO A 159 -18.49 -1.79 13.24
N GLY A 160 -18.17 -1.53 11.97
CA GLY A 160 -19.08 -1.66 10.82
C GLY A 160 -19.91 -0.41 10.49
N ASN A 161 -19.94 0.60 11.37
CA ASN A 161 -20.85 1.75 11.22
C ASN A 161 -20.19 3.03 10.69
N GLY A 162 -18.99 2.94 10.11
CA GLY A 162 -18.28 4.09 9.57
C GLY A 162 -17.00 3.70 8.85
N PHE A 163 -16.27 4.69 8.36
CA PHE A 163 -14.96 4.52 7.72
C PHE A 163 -13.94 5.46 8.35
N ASN A 164 -12.78 4.92 8.74
CA ASN A 164 -11.63 5.70 9.14
C ASN A 164 -10.33 4.97 8.79
N TYR A 165 -9.61 5.48 7.79
CA TYR A 165 -8.31 4.94 7.39
C TYR A 165 -7.33 5.00 8.57
N SER A 166 -6.78 3.84 8.94
CA SER A 166 -6.01 3.67 10.18
C SER A 166 -4.97 2.57 10.03
N ASN A 167 -3.70 2.89 10.30
CA ASN A 167 -2.61 1.92 10.34
C ASN A 167 -2.69 0.99 11.55
N THR A 168 -3.36 1.41 12.64
CA THR A 168 -3.68 0.54 13.79
C THR A 168 -4.37 -0.74 13.32
N ASN A 169 -5.27 -0.65 12.32
CA ASN A 169 -5.93 -1.83 11.76
C ASN A 169 -4.95 -2.82 11.13
N TYR A 170 -3.98 -2.31 10.36
CA TYR A 170 -3.03 -3.17 9.64
C TYR A 170 -1.92 -3.69 10.53
N GLN A 171 -1.55 -2.97 11.60
CA GLN A 171 -0.68 -3.50 12.64
C GLN A 171 -1.33 -4.70 13.34
N LEU A 172 -2.62 -4.61 13.68
CA LEU A 172 -3.38 -5.75 14.21
C LEU A 172 -3.44 -6.91 13.21
N LEU A 173 -3.64 -6.64 11.91
CA LEU A 173 -3.60 -7.69 10.88
C LEU A 173 -2.24 -8.38 10.77
N GLY A 174 -1.13 -7.63 10.89
CA GLY A 174 0.21 -8.21 10.95
C GLY A 174 0.38 -9.16 12.13
N LEU A 175 -0.05 -8.74 13.33
CA LEU A 175 -0.02 -9.60 14.52
C LEU A 175 -0.93 -10.84 14.39
N ILE A 176 -2.08 -10.72 13.72
CA ILE A 176 -2.94 -11.87 13.41
C ILE A 176 -2.22 -12.83 12.47
N ILE A 177 -1.54 -12.34 11.43
CA ILE A 177 -0.75 -13.16 10.52
C ILE A 177 0.31 -13.94 11.30
N GLU A 178 1.10 -13.24 12.14
CA GLU A 178 2.14 -13.89 12.95
C GLU A 178 1.56 -14.94 13.90
N ARG A 179 0.41 -14.66 14.53
CA ARG A 179 -0.26 -15.63 15.40
C ARG A 179 -0.67 -16.90 14.65
N VAL A 180 -1.29 -16.73 13.47
CA VAL A 180 -1.86 -17.83 12.69
C VAL A 180 -0.77 -18.68 12.06
N THR A 181 0.33 -18.07 11.60
CA THR A 181 1.43 -18.78 10.95
C THR A 181 2.50 -19.28 11.92
N GLY A 182 2.62 -18.66 13.10
CA GLY A 182 3.74 -18.88 14.02
C GLY A 182 5.07 -18.31 13.54
N LEU A 183 5.05 -17.45 12.51
CA LEU A 183 6.24 -16.89 11.88
C LEU A 183 6.23 -15.36 11.94
N PRO A 184 7.40 -14.70 12.09
CA PRO A 184 7.48 -13.24 11.99
C PRO A 184 6.98 -12.74 10.63
N PHE A 185 6.36 -11.55 10.60
CA PHE A 185 5.70 -11.02 9.41
C PHE A 185 6.62 -10.94 8.18
N HIS A 186 7.88 -10.53 8.36
CA HIS A 186 8.85 -10.48 7.25
C HIS A 186 9.18 -11.88 6.68
N VAL A 187 9.15 -12.93 7.52
CA VAL A 187 9.31 -14.32 7.07
C VAL A 187 8.09 -14.77 6.27
N VAL A 188 6.88 -14.42 6.73
CA VAL A 188 5.65 -14.73 5.99
C VAL A 188 5.65 -14.04 4.62
N MET A 189 6.01 -12.75 4.55
CA MET A 189 6.14 -12.01 3.30
C MET A 189 7.11 -12.68 2.32
N LYS A 190 8.29 -13.09 2.83
CA LYS A 190 9.29 -13.82 2.04
C LYS A 190 8.75 -15.16 1.50
N GLN A 191 8.16 -15.98 2.37
CA GLN A 191 7.72 -17.34 2.01
C GLN A 191 6.44 -17.36 1.17
N TYR A 192 5.49 -16.45 1.42
CA TYR A 192 4.15 -16.50 0.83
C TYR A 192 4.05 -15.63 -0.42
N ILE A 193 4.89 -14.60 -0.55
CA ILE A 193 4.83 -13.64 -1.65
C ILE A 193 6.15 -13.60 -2.43
N TYR A 194 7.27 -13.28 -1.78
CA TYR A 194 8.49 -12.93 -2.53
C TYR A 194 9.12 -14.13 -3.24
N GLN A 195 9.31 -15.25 -2.54
CA GLN A 195 9.88 -16.45 -3.14
C GLN A 195 8.98 -17.05 -4.25
N PRO A 196 7.67 -17.26 -4.03
CA PRO A 196 6.81 -17.86 -5.06
C PRO A 196 6.68 -17.02 -6.33
N LEU A 197 6.81 -15.70 -6.23
CA LEU A 197 6.73 -14.79 -7.37
C LEU A 197 8.09 -14.41 -7.96
N GLY A 198 9.20 -14.88 -7.38
CA GLY A 198 10.55 -14.47 -7.78
C GLY A 198 10.77 -12.95 -7.62
N MET A 199 10.24 -12.35 -6.56
CA MET A 199 10.46 -10.94 -6.22
C MET A 199 11.82 -10.79 -5.50
N MET A 200 12.89 -10.85 -6.28
CA MET A 200 14.25 -11.02 -5.77
C MET A 200 14.79 -9.81 -4.99
N ASN A 201 14.30 -8.62 -5.31
CA ASN A 201 14.80 -7.32 -4.82
C ASN A 201 13.81 -6.68 -3.82
N SER A 202 12.99 -7.52 -3.17
CA SER A 202 11.93 -7.09 -2.26
C SER A 202 12.20 -7.53 -0.83
N SER A 203 11.91 -6.65 0.12
CA SER A 203 12.10 -6.91 1.55
C SER A 203 11.10 -6.13 2.40
N ILE A 204 11.15 -6.33 3.72
CA ILE A 204 10.56 -5.44 4.71
C ILE A 204 11.64 -4.49 5.21
N LEU A 205 11.38 -3.19 5.10
CA LEU A 205 12.25 -2.09 5.50
C LEU A 205 12.88 -2.39 6.87
N HIS A 206 14.20 -2.44 6.96
CA HIS A 206 15.00 -2.66 8.18
C HIS A 206 14.74 -3.95 8.98
N ASP A 207 13.81 -4.82 8.56
CA ASP A 207 13.47 -6.07 9.24
C ASP A 207 13.89 -7.32 8.43
N SER A 208 14.26 -7.16 7.15
CA SER A 208 14.74 -8.27 6.31
C SER A 208 15.55 -7.78 5.13
N GLU A 209 16.37 -8.68 4.60
CA GLU A 209 17.15 -8.47 3.38
C GLU A 209 16.45 -9.05 2.14
N PRO A 210 16.69 -8.49 0.95
CA PRO A 210 16.22 -9.06 -0.31
C PRO A 210 16.80 -10.47 -0.55
N LEU A 211 16.17 -11.22 -1.46
CA LEU A 211 16.63 -12.56 -1.83
C LEU A 211 17.93 -12.50 -2.64
N ASP A 212 18.05 -11.48 -3.49
CA ASP A 212 19.25 -11.17 -4.25
C ASP A 212 20.19 -10.29 -3.42
N LYS A 213 21.42 -10.78 -3.20
CA LYS A 213 22.44 -10.09 -2.40
C LYS A 213 23.04 -8.89 -3.13
N ASP A 214 22.88 -8.83 -4.46
CA ASP A 214 23.38 -7.75 -5.30
C ASP A 214 22.33 -6.64 -5.50
N THR A 215 21.19 -6.73 -4.79
CA THR A 215 20.15 -5.70 -4.79
C THR A 215 20.73 -4.33 -4.45
N GLN A 216 20.40 -3.31 -5.24
CA GLN A 216 20.85 -1.93 -5.01
C GLN A 216 20.34 -1.38 -3.66
N GLN A 217 21.05 -0.41 -3.10
CA GLN A 217 20.61 0.26 -1.88
C GLN A 217 19.25 0.93 -2.05
N LEU A 218 18.43 0.95 -1.00
CA LEU A 218 17.13 1.62 -0.98
C LEU A 218 17.23 3.09 -1.41
N ALA A 219 16.34 3.53 -2.30
CA ALA A 219 16.22 4.94 -2.66
C ALA A 219 15.77 5.77 -1.47
N ASN A 220 16.43 6.93 -1.28
CA ASN A 220 16.08 7.84 -0.20
C ASN A 220 14.63 8.32 -0.33
N PHE A 221 13.93 8.41 0.81
CA PHE A 221 12.59 8.99 0.92
C PHE A 221 12.48 10.00 2.06
N TYR A 222 11.55 10.95 1.88
CA TYR A 222 11.55 12.20 2.64
C TYR A 222 10.20 12.52 3.28
N VAL A 223 10.24 13.04 4.52
CA VAL A 223 9.09 13.65 5.21
C VAL A 223 9.48 15.06 5.59
N ASN A 224 8.71 16.07 5.15
CA ASN A 224 9.01 17.48 5.41
C ASN A 224 10.46 17.87 5.06
N GLN A 225 10.99 17.33 3.96
CA GLN A 225 12.38 17.49 3.50
C GLN A 225 13.46 16.78 4.33
N ASN A 226 13.10 16.14 5.45
CA ASN A 226 14.01 15.27 6.20
C ASN A 226 14.12 13.91 5.53
N ASN A 227 15.34 13.44 5.29
CA ASN A 227 15.59 12.07 4.85
C ASN A 227 15.38 11.13 6.02
N ILE A 228 14.35 10.30 5.98
CA ILE A 228 14.02 9.37 7.07
C ILE A 228 14.35 7.91 6.72
N THR A 229 15.10 7.69 5.65
CA THR A 229 15.39 6.35 5.09
C THR A 229 16.01 5.41 6.11
N ASN A 230 16.91 5.94 6.94
CA ASN A 230 17.65 5.17 7.94
C ASN A 230 17.05 5.23 9.35
N HIS A 231 15.90 5.89 9.53
CA HIS A 231 15.23 5.95 10.83
C HIS A 231 14.57 4.60 11.13
N LYS A 232 15.25 3.74 11.89
CA LYS A 232 14.82 2.35 12.15
C LYS A 232 13.42 2.26 12.75
N GLY A 233 13.01 3.24 13.56
CA GLY A 233 11.65 3.30 14.10
C GLY A 233 10.57 3.36 13.02
N HIS A 234 10.86 3.91 11.83
CA HIS A 234 9.89 4.05 10.76
C HIS A 234 9.42 2.68 10.23
N ALA A 235 10.35 1.73 10.11
CA ALA A 235 10.06 0.36 9.72
C ALA A 235 9.03 -0.28 10.63
N ARG A 236 9.22 -0.14 11.95
CA ARG A 236 8.33 -0.75 12.95
C ARG A 236 6.98 -0.06 13.06
N LEU A 237 6.93 1.26 12.84
CA LEU A 237 5.66 1.99 12.72
C LEU A 237 4.87 1.57 11.48
N ALA A 238 5.56 1.40 10.34
CA ALA A 238 4.95 1.04 9.06
C ALA A 238 4.52 -0.43 9.04
N TYR A 239 5.42 -1.36 9.36
CA TYR A 239 5.19 -2.80 9.56
C TYR A 239 4.22 -3.38 8.50
N ALA A 240 3.20 -4.16 8.88
CA ALA A 240 2.17 -4.70 7.99
C ALA A 240 1.25 -3.63 7.36
N GLY A 241 1.33 -2.37 7.80
CA GLY A 241 0.62 -1.23 7.21
C GLY A 241 1.36 -0.57 6.05
N GLY A 242 2.66 -0.81 5.87
CA GLY A 242 3.40 -0.19 4.77
C GLY A 242 4.90 -0.42 4.71
N GLY A 243 5.46 -1.34 5.47
CA GLY A 243 6.91 -1.61 5.57
C GLY A 243 7.56 -2.23 4.33
N VAL A 244 6.83 -2.41 3.22
CA VAL A 244 7.36 -3.06 2.02
C VAL A 244 8.35 -2.14 1.30
N VAL A 245 9.50 -2.72 0.94
CA VAL A 245 10.50 -2.17 0.03
C VAL A 245 10.60 -3.10 -1.18
N SER A 246 10.56 -2.53 -2.39
CA SER A 246 10.53 -3.33 -3.62
C SER A 246 11.01 -2.53 -4.82
N THR A 247 11.43 -3.20 -5.88
CA THR A 247 11.66 -2.56 -7.19
C THR A 247 10.37 -2.47 -8.00
N GLY A 248 10.36 -1.64 -9.06
CA GLY A 248 9.23 -1.56 -9.97
C GLY A 248 8.87 -2.89 -10.63
N GLU A 249 9.87 -3.70 -11.00
CA GLU A 249 9.66 -5.01 -11.63
C GLU A 249 9.04 -6.01 -10.68
N ASP A 250 9.49 -6.04 -9.43
CA ASP A 250 8.92 -6.95 -8.45
C ASP A 250 7.48 -6.57 -8.08
N LEU A 251 7.19 -5.27 -7.97
CA LEU A 251 5.81 -4.77 -7.82
C LEU A 251 4.95 -5.16 -9.04
N LEU A 252 5.53 -5.13 -10.24
CA LEU A 252 4.84 -5.56 -11.45
C LEU A 252 4.50 -7.06 -11.40
N LYS A 253 5.44 -7.91 -10.98
CA LYS A 253 5.21 -9.36 -10.76
C LYS A 253 4.07 -9.58 -9.77
N PHE A 254 4.12 -8.91 -8.63
CA PHE A 254 3.06 -8.98 -7.61
C PHE A 254 1.69 -8.59 -8.17
N MET A 255 1.59 -7.43 -8.83
CA MET A 255 0.31 -6.92 -9.31
C MET A 255 -0.24 -7.78 -10.46
N LYS A 256 0.63 -8.32 -11.35
CA LYS A 256 0.24 -9.30 -12.38
C LYS A 256 -0.30 -10.57 -11.74
N ALA A 257 0.39 -11.11 -10.73
CA ALA A 257 -0.04 -12.32 -10.03
C ALA A 257 -1.38 -12.13 -9.27
N LEU A 258 -1.62 -10.94 -8.73
CA LEU A 258 -2.90 -10.62 -8.10
C LEU A 258 -4.02 -10.48 -9.12
N SER A 259 -3.82 -9.70 -10.19
CA SER A 259 -4.86 -9.47 -11.21
C SER A 259 -5.19 -10.69 -12.05
N SER A 260 -4.25 -11.64 -12.19
CA SER A 260 -4.44 -12.92 -12.89
C SER A 260 -4.92 -14.07 -11.99
N TYR A 261 -5.21 -13.80 -10.72
CA TYR A 261 -5.70 -14.78 -9.74
C TYR A 261 -4.68 -15.88 -9.38
N GLN A 262 -3.38 -15.61 -9.55
CA GLN A 262 -2.32 -16.54 -9.15
C GLN A 262 -2.09 -16.55 -7.63
N LEU A 263 -2.28 -15.40 -6.96
CA LEU A 263 -2.08 -15.28 -5.50
C LEU A 263 -3.30 -15.72 -4.68
N VAL A 264 -4.50 -15.46 -5.20
CA VAL A 264 -5.79 -15.80 -4.58
C VAL A 264 -6.80 -16.11 -5.68
N LYS A 265 -7.79 -16.95 -5.39
CA LYS A 265 -8.87 -17.28 -6.30
C LYS A 265 -9.63 -16.03 -6.74
N LYS A 266 -10.23 -16.12 -7.93
CA LYS A 266 -11.05 -15.05 -8.52
C LYS A 266 -12.19 -14.62 -7.59
N GLU A 267 -12.83 -15.57 -6.92
CA GLU A 267 -13.93 -15.33 -5.98
C GLU A 267 -13.45 -14.56 -4.74
N THR A 268 -12.25 -14.88 -4.25
CA THR A 268 -11.63 -14.19 -3.12
C THR A 268 -11.25 -12.77 -3.50
N LEU A 269 -10.61 -12.54 -4.64
CA LEU A 269 -10.32 -11.18 -5.10
C LEU A 269 -11.61 -10.37 -5.32
N LYS A 270 -12.65 -11.00 -5.89
CA LYS A 270 -13.98 -10.37 -6.02
C LYS A 270 -14.55 -9.98 -4.65
N LYS A 271 -14.39 -10.83 -3.64
CA LYS A 271 -14.79 -10.52 -2.26
C LYS A 271 -13.98 -9.37 -1.66
N MET A 272 -12.65 -9.39 -1.80
CA MET A 272 -11.76 -8.29 -1.40
C MET A 272 -12.18 -6.95 -2.01
N MET A 273 -12.62 -6.96 -3.27
CA MET A 273 -13.09 -5.75 -3.95
C MET A 273 -14.52 -5.36 -3.55
N ASN A 274 -15.43 -6.30 -3.32
CA ASN A 274 -16.86 -6.01 -3.16
C ASN A 274 -17.30 -5.76 -1.71
N ASP A 275 -16.62 -6.32 -0.70
CA ASP A 275 -16.85 -5.96 0.69
C ASP A 275 -16.12 -4.64 0.99
N LYS A 276 -16.72 -3.57 0.49
CA LYS A 276 -16.12 -2.24 0.41
C LYS A 276 -16.96 -1.18 1.11
N THR A 277 -16.29 -0.10 1.45
CA THR A 277 -16.88 1.11 2.03
C THR A 277 -16.45 2.35 1.24
N LYS A 278 -17.13 3.47 1.45
CA LYS A 278 -16.81 4.73 0.75
C LYS A 278 -15.58 5.37 1.41
N TYR A 279 -14.47 5.46 0.67
CA TYR A 279 -13.27 6.18 1.09
C TYR A 279 -13.49 7.69 0.98
N SER A 280 -13.91 8.14 -0.20
CA SER A 280 -14.21 9.52 -0.52
C SER A 280 -15.10 9.59 -1.77
N ILE A 281 -15.42 10.79 -2.24
CA ILE A 281 -16.16 10.95 -3.50
C ILE A 281 -15.31 10.35 -4.63
N GLY A 282 -15.88 9.37 -5.35
CA GLY A 282 -15.22 8.70 -6.48
C GLY A 282 -14.20 7.63 -6.11
N ILE A 283 -14.05 7.29 -4.82
CA ILE A 283 -13.16 6.21 -4.38
C ILE A 283 -13.88 5.33 -3.35
N ASP A 284 -13.97 4.03 -3.65
CA ASP A 284 -14.34 3.01 -2.67
C ASP A 284 -13.08 2.31 -2.14
N TYR A 285 -13.19 1.67 -0.98
CA TYR A 285 -12.10 0.92 -0.33
C TYR A 285 -12.57 -0.48 0.04
N GLY A 286 -11.98 -1.49 -0.59
CA GLY A 286 -12.14 -2.91 -0.25
C GLY A 286 -11.04 -3.38 0.72
N TYR A 287 -10.71 -4.66 0.71
CA TYR A 287 -9.64 -5.20 1.55
C TYR A 287 -8.26 -4.80 1.02
N GLY A 288 -7.74 -3.66 1.48
CA GLY A 288 -6.48 -3.10 1.01
C GLY A 288 -6.52 -2.58 -0.42
N LEU A 289 -7.71 -2.44 -1.02
CA LEU A 289 -7.89 -2.09 -2.44
C LEU A 289 -8.72 -0.82 -2.58
N MET A 290 -8.06 0.29 -2.90
CA MET A 290 -8.71 1.50 -3.41
C MET A 290 -9.26 1.26 -4.81
N GLN A 291 -10.51 1.65 -5.04
CA GLN A 291 -11.21 1.52 -6.32
C GLN A 291 -11.71 2.87 -6.78
N PHE A 292 -11.07 3.42 -7.81
CA PHE A 292 -11.46 4.68 -8.42
C PHE A 292 -12.68 4.41 -9.31
N LYS A 293 -13.73 5.19 -9.12
CA LYS A 293 -15.00 5.02 -9.84
C LYS A 293 -15.44 6.30 -10.51
N THR A 294 -16.27 6.12 -11.52
CA THR A 294 -16.81 7.23 -12.29
C THR A 294 -17.71 8.09 -11.40
N VAL A 295 -17.50 9.40 -11.48
CA VAL A 295 -18.39 10.42 -10.92
C VAL A 295 -18.80 11.30 -12.10
N PRO A 296 -20.10 11.42 -12.42
CA PRO A 296 -20.56 12.27 -13.52
C PRO A 296 -19.88 13.65 -13.48
N LEU A 297 -19.36 14.09 -14.63
CA LEU A 297 -18.67 15.38 -14.83
C LEU A 297 -17.32 15.57 -14.08
N LEU A 298 -17.00 14.79 -13.05
CA LEU A 298 -15.80 14.97 -12.23
C LEU A 298 -14.73 13.89 -12.45
N MET A 299 -15.12 12.63 -12.59
CA MET A 299 -14.23 11.49 -12.77
C MET A 299 -14.73 10.61 -13.92
N PRO A 300 -14.21 10.75 -15.15
CA PRO A 300 -14.62 9.91 -16.28
C PRO A 300 -14.20 8.44 -16.10
N LYS A 301 -14.90 7.53 -16.81
CA LYS A 301 -14.66 6.07 -16.79
C LYS A 301 -13.23 5.66 -17.11
N ILE A 302 -12.46 6.51 -17.81
CA ILE A 302 -11.04 6.26 -18.10
C ILE A 302 -10.17 6.26 -16.85
N PHE A 303 -10.64 6.77 -15.71
CA PHE A 303 -9.90 6.76 -14.45
C PHE A 303 -10.27 5.58 -13.55
N ASN A 304 -11.10 4.64 -14.03
CA ASN A 304 -11.47 3.48 -13.25
C ASN A 304 -10.29 2.50 -13.17
N VAL A 305 -9.62 2.52 -12.02
CA VAL A 305 -8.48 1.67 -11.66
C VAL A 305 -8.66 1.12 -10.25
N TRP A 306 -7.99 0.02 -9.94
CA TRP A 306 -7.94 -0.51 -8.57
C TRP A 306 -6.51 -0.85 -8.15
N GLY A 307 -6.22 -0.72 -6.86
CA GLY A 307 -4.86 -0.80 -6.33
C GLY A 307 -4.75 -0.02 -5.03
N HIS A 308 -3.63 0.65 -4.78
CA HIS A 308 -3.46 1.45 -3.57
C HIS A 308 -2.43 2.57 -3.76
N ALA A 309 -2.58 3.65 -3.00
CA ALA A 309 -1.65 4.79 -2.94
C ALA A 309 -0.87 4.82 -1.61
N GLY A 310 0.34 5.35 -1.61
CA GLY A 310 1.24 5.44 -0.47
C GLY A 310 1.60 6.89 -0.12
N GLY A 311 1.93 7.11 1.15
CA GLY A 311 2.28 8.42 1.70
C GLY A 311 3.38 9.13 0.91
N THR A 312 4.42 8.40 0.47
CA THR A 312 5.58 8.89 -0.30
C THR A 312 5.26 9.34 -1.74
N GLY A 313 3.99 9.48 -2.10
CA GLY A 313 3.56 9.58 -3.48
C GLY A 313 3.69 8.27 -4.25
N ALA A 314 3.96 7.17 -3.55
CA ALA A 314 3.94 5.82 -4.10
C ALA A 314 2.52 5.44 -4.57
N TYR A 315 2.43 4.61 -5.60
CA TYR A 315 1.18 4.03 -6.04
C TYR A 315 1.44 2.74 -6.83
N MET A 316 0.48 1.83 -6.75
CA MET A 316 0.41 0.63 -7.58
C MET A 316 -1.05 0.39 -7.93
N PHE A 317 -1.40 0.55 -9.20
CA PHE A 317 -2.77 0.40 -9.71
C PHE A 317 -2.79 -0.43 -10.99
N TYR A 318 -3.89 -1.17 -11.16
CA TYR A 318 -4.22 -1.88 -12.39
C TYR A 318 -5.44 -1.24 -13.04
N HIS A 319 -5.35 -1.04 -14.34
CA HIS A 319 -6.41 -0.52 -15.18
C HIS A 319 -7.03 -1.66 -16.02
N PRO A 320 -8.17 -2.25 -15.62
CA PRO A 320 -8.70 -3.46 -16.25
C PRO A 320 -9.07 -3.28 -17.72
N LYS A 321 -9.66 -2.14 -18.11
CA LYS A 321 -10.06 -1.91 -19.52
C LYS A 321 -8.86 -1.80 -20.48
N MET A 322 -7.77 -1.19 -20.03
CA MET A 322 -6.55 -1.00 -20.82
C MET A 322 -5.56 -2.15 -20.65
N ASP A 323 -5.81 -3.06 -19.70
CA ASP A 323 -4.86 -4.06 -19.22
C ASP A 323 -3.47 -3.43 -18.95
N THR A 324 -3.44 -2.48 -18.03
CA THR A 324 -2.25 -1.66 -17.77
C THR A 324 -1.94 -1.56 -16.29
N TYR A 325 -0.68 -1.78 -15.93
CA TYR A 325 -0.10 -1.67 -14.61
C TYR A 325 0.59 -0.30 -14.49
N LEU A 326 0.30 0.41 -13.40
CA LEU A 326 0.75 1.76 -13.12
C LEU A 326 1.43 1.73 -11.76
N ILE A 327 2.76 1.82 -11.75
CA ILE A 327 3.57 1.74 -10.54
C ILE A 327 4.46 2.97 -10.51
N GLY A 328 4.55 3.66 -9.39
CA GLY A 328 5.44 4.82 -9.31
C GLY A 328 5.56 5.36 -7.90
N THR A 329 6.50 6.27 -7.72
CA THR A 329 6.73 6.99 -6.46
C THR A 329 7.40 8.33 -6.74
N PHE A 330 7.18 9.27 -5.83
CA PHE A 330 7.88 10.55 -5.78
C PHE A 330 8.80 10.65 -4.55
N ASN A 331 8.93 9.55 -3.80
CA ASN A 331 9.74 9.39 -2.59
C ASN A 331 9.62 10.54 -1.58
N ASP A 332 8.48 11.20 -1.52
CA ASP A 332 8.27 12.36 -0.65
C ASP A 332 6.81 12.42 -0.18
N PHE A 333 6.63 12.57 1.13
CA PHE A 333 5.29 12.57 1.74
C PHE A 333 4.42 13.77 1.32
N SER A 334 5.01 14.86 0.81
CA SER A 334 4.26 15.99 0.25
C SER A 334 3.62 15.68 -1.11
N TYR A 335 3.84 14.47 -1.64
CA TYR A 335 3.30 13.98 -2.91
C TYR A 335 2.22 12.91 -2.78
N GLU A 336 1.76 12.55 -1.59
CA GLU A 336 0.71 11.52 -1.37
C GLU A 336 -0.46 11.65 -2.37
N ARG A 337 -1.13 12.81 -2.40
CA ARG A 337 -2.25 13.07 -3.34
C ARG A 337 -1.78 13.48 -4.74
N LYS A 338 -0.62 14.14 -4.84
CA LYS A 338 -0.10 14.67 -6.12
C LYS A 338 0.37 13.54 -7.04
N GLY A 339 0.92 12.46 -6.48
CA GLY A 339 1.36 11.29 -7.23
C GLY A 339 0.19 10.59 -7.93
N VAL A 340 -0.90 10.36 -7.19
CA VAL A 340 -2.15 9.83 -7.77
C VAL A 340 -2.71 10.78 -8.83
N LYS A 341 -2.75 12.09 -8.56
CA LYS A 341 -3.21 13.08 -9.56
C LYS A 341 -2.34 13.04 -10.82
N PHE A 342 -1.03 12.90 -10.69
CA PHE A 342 -0.11 12.75 -11.82
C PHE A 342 -0.42 11.48 -12.62
N MET A 343 -0.57 10.33 -11.94
CA MET A 343 -0.94 9.06 -12.57
C MET A 343 -2.22 9.21 -13.39
N LEU A 344 -3.30 9.77 -12.83
CA LEU A 344 -4.56 9.94 -13.54
C LEU A 344 -4.42 10.90 -14.73
N THR A 345 -3.89 12.10 -14.49
CA THR A 345 -3.98 13.21 -15.46
C THR A 345 -2.86 13.25 -16.49
N LYS A 346 -1.70 12.66 -16.19
CA LYS A 346 -0.50 12.70 -17.05
C LYS A 346 -0.11 11.33 -17.61
N VAL A 347 -0.53 10.24 -16.97
CA VAL A 347 -0.27 8.88 -17.47
C VAL A 347 -1.52 8.32 -18.14
N ILE A 348 -2.59 8.09 -17.38
CA ILE A 348 -3.82 7.46 -17.90
C ILE A 348 -4.44 8.28 -19.03
N SER A 349 -4.55 9.61 -18.89
CA SER A 349 -5.07 10.47 -19.96
C SER A 349 -4.26 10.41 -21.26
N GLN A 350 -2.97 10.07 -21.21
CA GLN A 350 -2.14 9.89 -22.41
C GLN A 350 -2.31 8.48 -23.00
N LEU A 351 -2.33 7.46 -22.14
CA LEU A 351 -2.59 6.07 -22.54
C LEU A 351 -3.96 5.89 -23.20
N ALA A 352 -4.97 6.63 -22.74
CA ALA A 352 -6.32 6.63 -23.32
C ALA A 352 -6.36 7.11 -24.79
N LYS A 353 -5.30 7.74 -25.29
CA LYS A 353 -5.15 8.13 -26.71
C LYS A 353 -4.68 6.98 -27.60
N LEU A 354 -4.22 5.88 -27.00
CA LEU A 354 -3.83 4.67 -27.71
C LEU A 354 -5.08 3.83 -27.95
N LYS A 355 -5.39 3.60 -29.23
CA LYS A 355 -6.50 2.73 -29.64
C LYS A 355 -6.32 1.32 -29.08
#